data_AF-A0A849ICF5-F1
#
_entry.id   AF-A0A849ICF5-F1
#
_cell.length_a   1.000
_cell.length_b   1.000
_cell.length_c   1.000
_cell.angle_alpha   90.00
_cell.angle_beta   90.00
_cell.angle_gamma   90.00
#
_symmetry.space_group_name_H-M   'P 1'
#
loop_
_entity.id
_entity.type
_entity.pdbx_description
1 polymer ?
#
loop_
_entity_poly.entity_id
_entity_poly.type
_entity_poly.pdbx_seq_one_letter_code
_entity_poly.pdbx_strand_id
1 'polypeptide(L)'
;MTQTLPPLAGTPKQIAWAEEIRAAALAEAERVYPQKKVEAMRTVARLLKGENGDKERARLARYDAAMAKLTTETSANWWIDNRDASRTYVYDAVIADRIVTRVIVAG
;
A
#
# COMPACT_ATOMS: atom_id res chain seq x y z
N MET A 1 -3.78 15.81 3.71
CA MET A 1 -3.06 16.49 4.83
C MET A 1 -1.77 17.07 4.27
N THR A 2 -1.28 18.25 4.67
CA THR A 2 0.04 18.75 4.22
C THR A 2 1.17 18.11 5.03
N GLN A 3 1.40 16.81 4.79
CA GLN A 3 2.56 16.12 5.34
C GLN A 3 3.79 16.47 4.51
N THR A 4 4.82 17.04 5.14
CA THR A 4 6.12 17.27 4.48
C THR A 4 6.80 15.91 4.25
N LEU A 5 6.88 15.48 2.99
CA LEU A 5 7.54 14.24 2.59
C LEU A 5 9.05 14.43 2.50
N PRO A 6 9.86 13.39 2.80
CA PRO A 6 11.31 13.47 2.63
C PRO A 6 11.67 13.66 1.14
N PRO A 7 12.79 14.33 0.84
CA PRO A 7 13.26 14.49 -0.54
C PRO A 7 13.65 13.14 -1.15
N LEU A 8 13.48 13.00 -2.47
CA LEU A 8 13.88 11.79 -3.18
C LEU A 8 15.38 11.80 -3.51
N ALA A 9 16.01 10.64 -3.45
CA ALA A 9 17.37 10.36 -3.87
C ALA A 9 17.38 9.72 -5.27
N GLY A 10 18.25 10.23 -6.15
CA GLY A 10 18.39 9.77 -7.52
C GLY A 10 19.02 10.85 -8.40
N THR A 11 19.05 10.62 -9.71
CA THR A 11 19.44 11.69 -10.66
C THR A 11 18.32 12.74 -10.76
N PRO A 12 18.62 14.01 -11.13
CA PRO A 12 17.60 15.05 -11.26
C PRO A 12 16.41 14.65 -12.14
N LYS A 13 16.67 13.94 -13.25
CA LYS A 13 15.62 13.43 -14.14
C LYS A 13 14.76 12.35 -13.49
N GLN A 14 15.37 11.43 -12.74
CA GLN A 14 14.63 10.41 -12.00
C GLN A 14 13.80 11.02 -10.88
N ILE A 15 14.35 11.98 -10.15
CA ILE A 15 13.67 12.68 -9.06
C ILE A 15 12.41 13.36 -9.60
N ALA A 16 12.54 14.18 -10.66
CA ALA A 16 11.39 14.89 -11.22
C ALA A 16 10.25 13.93 -11.62
N TRP A 17 10.58 12.82 -12.29
CA TRP A 17 9.57 11.84 -12.68
C TRP A 17 8.98 11.09 -11.48
N ALA A 18 9.83 10.68 -10.53
CA ALA A 18 9.40 9.97 -9.33
C ALA A 18 8.50 10.82 -8.42
N GLU A 19 8.70 12.15 -8.39
CA GLU A 19 7.83 13.06 -7.64
C GLU A 19 6.40 13.09 -8.19
N GLU A 20 6.24 13.09 -9.53
CA GLU A 20 4.92 13.00 -10.17
C GLU A 20 4.22 11.67 -9.82
N ILE A 21 4.97 10.56 -9.88
CA ILE A 21 4.45 9.23 -9.53
C ILE A 21 4.04 9.18 -8.05
N ARG A 22 4.90 9.67 -7.14
CA ARG A 22 4.63 9.73 -5.70
C ARG A 22 3.41 10.57 -5.40
N ALA A 23 3.26 11.73 -6.03
CA ALA A 23 2.11 12.61 -5.86
C ALA A 23 0.81 11.91 -6.29
N ALA A 24 0.80 11.25 -7.46
CA ALA A 24 -0.35 10.50 -7.95
C ALA A 24 -0.72 9.33 -7.02
N ALA A 25 0.27 8.56 -6.57
CA ALA A 25 0.06 7.44 -5.64
C ALA A 25 -0.51 7.91 -4.29
N LEU A 26 0.00 9.01 -3.73
CA LEU A 26 -0.48 9.56 -2.46
C LEU A 26 -1.87 10.22 -2.58
N ALA A 27 -2.19 10.84 -3.72
CA ALA A 27 -3.53 11.37 -3.95
C ALA A 27 -4.58 10.24 -4.01
N GLU A 28 -4.28 9.15 -4.71
CA GLU A 28 -5.16 7.98 -4.78
C GLU A 28 -5.28 7.28 -3.41
N ALA A 29 -4.16 7.18 -2.70
CA ALA A 29 -4.10 6.74 -1.32
C ALA A 29 -5.09 7.53 -0.44
N GLU A 30 -4.96 8.85 -0.39
CA GLU A 30 -5.83 9.71 0.43
C GLU A 30 -7.31 9.53 0.06
N ARG A 31 -7.63 9.27 -1.21
CA ARG A 31 -8.99 9.03 -1.67
C ARG A 31 -9.57 7.70 -1.19
N VAL A 32 -8.78 6.62 -1.23
CA VAL A 32 -9.27 5.24 -1.05
C VAL A 32 -9.07 4.71 0.37
N TYR A 33 -7.93 5.03 1.01
CA TYR A 33 -7.56 4.43 2.30
C TYR A 33 -8.52 4.74 3.46
N PRO A 34 -9.03 5.97 3.65
CA PRO A 34 -9.92 6.27 4.79
C PRO A 34 -11.18 5.40 4.76
N GLN A 35 -11.75 5.18 3.57
CA GLN A 35 -12.95 4.39 3.39
C GLN A 35 -12.68 2.91 3.67
N LYS A 36 -11.59 2.36 3.12
CA LYS A 36 -11.21 0.95 3.30
C LYS A 36 -10.78 0.62 4.72
N LYS A 37 -10.08 1.53 5.40
CA LYS A 37 -9.66 1.35 6.79
C LYS A 37 -10.88 1.31 7.73
N VAL A 38 -11.84 2.21 7.54
CA VAL A 38 -13.08 2.21 8.34
C VAL A 38 -13.90 0.94 8.11
N GLU A 39 -14.02 0.47 6.87
CA GLU A 39 -14.69 -0.79 6.53
C GLU A 39 -14.03 -1.98 7.23
N ALA A 40 -12.70 -2.11 7.12
CA ALA A 40 -11.95 -3.19 7.76
C ALA A 40 -12.03 -3.11 9.30
N MET A 41 -11.97 -1.92 9.90
CA MET A 41 -12.15 -1.75 11.35
C MET A 41 -13.54 -2.18 11.83
N ARG A 42 -14.60 -1.85 11.08
CA ARG A 42 -15.97 -2.30 11.38
C ARG A 42 -16.08 -3.82 11.29
N THR A 43 -15.44 -4.43 10.29
CA THR A 43 -15.40 -5.88 10.13
C THR A 43 -14.64 -6.56 11.26
N VAL A 44 -13.46 -6.06 11.65
CA VAL A 44 -12.72 -6.56 12.83
C VAL A 44 -13.59 -6.49 14.09
N ALA A 45 -14.25 -5.35 14.32
CA ALA A 45 -15.13 -5.15 15.47
C ALA A 45 -16.35 -6.10 15.47
N ARG A 46 -16.82 -6.52 14.29
CA ARG A 46 -17.91 -7.49 14.15
C ARG A 46 -17.43 -8.94 14.29
N LEU A 47 -16.23 -9.26 13.82
CA LEU A 47 -15.67 -10.61 13.75
C LEU A 47 -14.71 -10.92 14.90
N LEU A 48 -14.91 -10.29 16.08
CA LEU A 48 -13.97 -10.26 17.21
C LEU A 48 -13.49 -11.64 17.75
N LYS A 49 -13.99 -12.78 17.25
CA LYS A 49 -13.54 -14.12 17.66
C LYS A 49 -13.13 -15.01 16.47
N GLY A 50 -12.03 -15.74 16.66
CA GLY A 50 -11.52 -16.75 15.74
C GLY A 50 -10.66 -16.19 14.59
N GLU A 51 -10.23 -17.10 13.71
CA GLU A 51 -9.30 -16.85 12.60
C GLU A 51 -9.70 -15.66 11.69
N ASN A 52 -10.99 -15.40 11.54
CA ASN A 52 -11.50 -14.28 10.73
C ASN A 52 -11.14 -12.91 11.34
N GLY A 53 -11.13 -12.78 12.66
CA GLY A 53 -10.69 -11.56 13.33
C GLY A 53 -9.19 -11.33 13.16
N ASP A 54 -8.38 -12.40 13.17
CA ASP A 54 -6.94 -12.33 12.92
C ASP A 54 -6.61 -11.92 11.49
N LYS A 55 -7.33 -12.48 10.50
CA LYS A 55 -7.18 -12.11 9.08
C LYS A 55 -7.46 -10.64 8.84
N GLU A 56 -8.53 -10.11 9.42
CA GLU A 56 -8.90 -8.70 9.26
C GLU A 56 -7.97 -7.75 10.02
N ARG A 57 -7.45 -8.14 11.20
CA ARG A 57 -6.38 -7.41 11.90
C ARG A 57 -5.10 -7.36 11.06
N ALA A 58 -4.70 -8.49 10.47
CA ALA A 58 -3.54 -8.54 9.58
C ALA A 58 -3.74 -7.66 8.34
N ARG A 59 -4.96 -7.60 7.80
CA ARG A 59 -5.31 -6.71 6.70
C ARG A 59 -5.18 -5.23 7.09
N LEU A 60 -5.67 -4.84 8.26
CA LEU A 60 -5.47 -3.47 8.79
C LEU A 60 -3.99 -3.12 8.94
N ALA A 61 -3.19 -4.01 9.54
CA ALA A 61 -1.76 -3.79 9.71
C ALA A 61 -1.02 -3.61 8.36
N ARG A 62 -1.43 -4.33 7.31
CA ARG A 62 -0.88 -4.15 5.95
C ARG A 62 -1.19 -2.78 5.37
N TYR A 63 -2.39 -2.24 5.60
CA TYR A 63 -2.72 -0.88 5.16
C TYR A 63 -1.82 0.17 5.83
N ASP A 64 -1.61 0.04 7.14
CA ASP A 64 -0.75 0.96 7.89
C ASP A 64 0.70 0.86 7.44
N ALA A 65 1.20 -0.37 7.20
CA ALA A 65 2.54 -0.59 6.67
C ALA A 65 2.72 -0.02 5.24
N ALA A 66 1.70 -0.15 4.38
CA ALA A 66 1.73 0.41 3.03
C ALA A 66 1.79 1.95 3.06
N MET A 67 0.96 2.58 3.90
CA MET A 67 1.01 4.04 4.09
C MET A 67 2.34 4.52 4.64
N ALA A 68 2.90 3.81 5.63
CA ALA A 68 4.23 4.11 6.15
C ALA A 68 5.30 4.01 5.05
N LYS A 69 5.23 2.98 4.21
CA LYS A 69 6.18 2.82 3.08
C LYS A 69 6.09 3.98 2.09
N LEU A 70 4.88 4.33 1.64
CA LEU A 70 4.68 5.40 0.65
C LEU A 70 5.13 6.78 1.17
N THR A 71 5.02 7.02 2.47
CA THR A 71 5.38 8.31 3.10
C THR A 71 6.85 8.41 3.51
N THR A 72 7.57 7.29 3.58
CA THR A 72 8.99 7.25 4.00
C THR A 72 9.95 6.84 2.89
N GLU A 73 9.47 6.33 1.75
CA GLU A 73 10.33 5.94 0.64
C GLU A 73 10.95 7.15 -0.07
N THR A 74 12.28 7.17 -0.11
CA THR A 74 13.09 8.24 -0.69
C THR A 74 13.73 7.85 -2.02
N SER A 75 13.74 6.59 -2.43
CA SER A 75 14.37 6.16 -3.68
C SER A 75 13.52 6.54 -4.91
N ALA A 76 14.05 7.41 -5.78
CA ALA A 76 13.39 7.74 -7.05
C ALA A 76 13.24 6.50 -7.96
N ASN A 77 14.24 5.60 -7.97
CA ASN A 77 14.17 4.34 -8.72
C ASN A 77 13.03 3.45 -8.23
N TRP A 78 12.82 3.34 -6.92
CA TRP A 78 11.73 2.54 -6.40
C TRP A 78 10.37 3.02 -6.92
N TRP A 79 10.14 4.34 -6.91
CA TRP A 79 8.92 4.93 -7.44
C TRP A 79 8.75 4.67 -8.94
N ILE A 80 9.82 4.75 -9.73
CA ILE A 80 9.80 4.51 -11.17
C ILE A 80 9.54 3.03 -11.50
N ASP A 81 10.24 2.12 -10.81
CA ASP A 81 10.12 0.67 -11.00
C ASP A 81 8.73 0.18 -10.57
N ASN A 82 8.18 0.79 -9.53
CA ASN A 82 6.86 0.49 -9.00
C ASN A 82 5.81 1.50 -9.49
N ARG A 83 6.02 2.26 -10.56
CA ARG A 83 5.08 3.33 -10.96
C ARG A 83 3.69 2.80 -11.29
N ASP A 84 3.63 1.65 -11.96
CA ASP A 84 2.38 0.97 -12.33
C ASP A 84 1.82 0.18 -11.14
N ALA A 85 2.72 -0.33 -10.30
CA ALA A 85 2.42 -1.10 -9.09
C ALA A 85 2.16 -0.22 -7.86
N SER A 86 2.42 1.08 -7.87
CA SER A 86 2.21 1.98 -6.73
C SER A 86 0.73 2.30 -6.56
N ARG A 87 -0.04 2.27 -7.67
CA ARG A 87 -1.50 2.10 -7.65
C ARG A 87 -1.87 0.75 -7.05
N THR A 88 -1.12 -0.30 -7.37
CA THR A 88 -1.35 -1.65 -6.86
C THR A 88 -0.88 -1.82 -5.41
N TYR A 89 0.07 -1.09 -4.82
CA TYR A 89 0.48 -1.23 -3.41
C TYR A 89 -0.62 -0.75 -2.44
N VAL A 90 -1.47 0.17 -2.90
CA VAL A 90 -2.76 0.51 -2.26
C VAL A 90 -3.74 -0.68 -2.32
N TYR A 91 -3.63 -1.52 -3.35
CA TYR A 91 -4.46 -2.71 -3.62
C TYR A 91 -3.82 -4.08 -3.24
N ASP A 92 -2.52 -4.20 -3.02
CA ASP A 92 -1.79 -5.45 -2.70
C ASP A 92 -1.72 -5.66 -1.19
N ALA A 93 -2.03 -4.61 -0.41
CA ALA A 93 -2.62 -4.78 0.91
C ALA A 93 -3.97 -5.55 0.86
N VAL A 94 -4.57 -5.74 -0.33
CA VAL A 94 -5.79 -6.53 -0.59
C VAL A 94 -5.53 -7.81 -1.41
N ILE A 95 -4.42 -7.98 -2.13
CA ILE A 95 -4.09 -9.26 -2.82
C ILE A 95 -2.66 -9.70 -2.52
N ALA A 96 -2.45 -10.18 -1.29
CA ALA A 96 -1.53 -11.29 -1.05
C ALA A 96 -2.29 -12.62 -1.21
N ASP A 97 -3.01 -12.77 -2.31
CA ASP A 97 -3.50 -14.08 -2.79
C ASP A 97 -3.58 -14.08 -4.32
N ARG A 98 -2.42 -14.09 -4.98
CA ARG A 98 -2.28 -14.68 -6.34
C ARG A 98 -0.87 -14.85 -6.91
N ILE A 99 0.15 -15.16 -6.10
CA ILE A 99 1.41 -15.76 -6.65
C ILE A 99 1.90 -17.01 -5.88
N VAL A 100 1.36 -17.35 -4.70
CA VAL A 100 1.69 -18.63 -4.02
C VAL A 100 0.66 -19.75 -4.30
N THR A 101 -0.50 -19.43 -4.87
CA THR A 101 -1.55 -20.42 -5.22
C THR A 101 -1.40 -20.96 -6.65
N ARG A 102 -0.16 -21.17 -7.11
CA ARG A 102 0.13 -21.99 -8.30
C ARG A 102 1.03 -23.19 -8.04
N VAL A 103 1.54 -23.35 -6.81
CA VAL A 103 2.44 -24.48 -6.47
C VAL A 103 1.75 -25.55 -5.61
N ILE A 104 0.62 -25.28 -4.95
CA ILE A 104 -0.03 -26.26 -4.05
C ILE A 104 -1.18 -27.04 -4.70
N VAL A 105 -1.64 -26.68 -5.90
CA VAL A 105 -2.65 -27.48 -6.65
C VAL A 105 -2.01 -28.44 -7.67
N ALA A 106 -0.68 -28.56 -7.67
CA ALA A 106 0.06 -29.45 -8.57
C ALA A 106 1.07 -30.34 -7.81
N GLY A 107 0.69 -30.79 -6.61
CA GLY A 107 1.42 -31.79 -5.81
C GLY A 107 0.47 -32.58 -4.95
#